data_AF-Q253K4-F1
#
_entry.id   AF-Q253K4-F1
#
_cell.length_a   1.000
_cell.length_b   1.000
_cell.length_c   1.000
_cell.angle_alpha   90.00
_cell.angle_beta   90.00
_cell.angle_gamma   90.00
#
_symmetry.space_group_name_H-M   'P 1'
#
loop_
_entity.id
_entity.type
_entity.pdbx_description
1 polymer ?
#
loop_
_entity_poly.entity_id
_entity_poly.type
_entity_poly.pdbx_seq_one_letter_code
_entity_poly.pdbx_strand_id
1 'polypeptide(L)'
;MRTSQLFYKTSKNANKDAAVLSYELLEKAGYIFKTAKGVYTYTPLFWRVALKMMDIVREELNAIGGQELMLPILHPAELWQKTGRWEAFRSEGLLYTLTDREDKELCLAPTHEEVVTMFVSQWLSGRKQLPIHLYQIATKFRDEIRPRFGLMRAREFLMEDSYTFSDSPEQMNEQYDKLRRAYQKIFDRLEIKYVIVEADGGKIGKGKSEEFHVLCSLGEDTICVSGDYGANIEAAVALPVQYTYDKEFLPIEEVATPDVRTIENLQDFFSIPPYRIMKTLVVKLSYGEKNTFVAIGIRGDRQINLTKIRSKLNADECALASDEEIQNNLGTEKGFVGPLNCPIEFYADETTRCMTNFICAGNAKDKHYKNVNWDRDIPRPEYADFLLAEAGDLCPSNGNAPYEIFEGVEVAHIFNLGTRYTECFDVGFQNEQGEQQTCWMGTYGIGIGRTLAACVEQLADDRGIVWPKAIAPFDISILYNGGDSASQEAAEKIYTELQNSGYAPLLDDRNERLGFKLKDSDLIGIPYKLILGKTFLNSGTLEIESRSGEKFSVQPKDFVHWCENYLPQSQKLSSAS
;
A
#
# COMPACT_ATOMS: atom_id res chain seq x y z
N MET A 1 -32.58 -8.92 5.38
CA MET A 1 -32.46 -8.06 6.58
C MET A 1 -33.53 -6.98 6.51
N ARG A 2 -34.09 -6.57 7.65
CA ARG A 2 -35.01 -5.41 7.73
C ARG A 2 -34.26 -4.19 8.26
N THR A 3 -34.56 -3.03 7.69
CA THR A 3 -33.90 -1.78 8.09
C THR A 3 -34.27 -1.37 9.52
N SER A 4 -35.50 -1.67 9.97
CA SER A 4 -35.93 -1.50 11.36
C SER A 4 -35.16 -2.35 12.38
N GLN A 5 -34.52 -3.44 11.95
CA GLN A 5 -33.76 -4.36 12.78
C GLN A 5 -32.24 -4.21 12.60
N LEU A 6 -31.81 -3.57 11.52
CA LEU A 6 -30.42 -3.31 11.24
C LEU A 6 -29.91 -2.21 12.18
N PHE A 7 -28.89 -2.54 12.98
CA PHE A 7 -28.24 -1.56 13.82
C PHE A 7 -27.25 -0.72 12.99
N TYR A 8 -27.75 0.38 12.42
CA TYR A 8 -26.95 1.36 11.68
C TYR A 8 -27.55 2.76 11.85
N LYS A 9 -26.76 3.79 11.51
CA LYS A 9 -27.21 5.18 11.50
C LYS A 9 -26.45 5.93 10.41
N THR A 10 -27.18 6.52 9.46
CA THR A 10 -26.61 7.46 8.50
C THR A 10 -26.55 8.87 9.09
N SER A 11 -25.53 9.63 8.72
CA SER A 11 -25.37 11.05 9.06
C SER A 11 -25.71 11.93 7.86
N LYS A 12 -26.41 13.05 8.11
CA LYS A 12 -26.59 14.12 7.11
C LYS A 12 -25.41 15.09 7.08
N ASN A 13 -24.63 15.15 8.15
CA ASN A 13 -23.51 16.06 8.28
C ASN A 13 -22.27 15.41 7.69
N ALA A 14 -21.65 16.09 6.72
CA ALA A 14 -20.31 15.76 6.27
C ALA A 14 -19.32 15.93 7.44
N ASN A 15 -18.41 14.98 7.61
CA ASN A 15 -17.25 15.19 8.47
C ASN A 15 -16.27 16.07 7.70
N LYS A 16 -16.39 17.39 7.86
CA LYS A 16 -15.52 18.36 7.15
C LYS A 16 -14.04 18.26 7.56
N ASP A 17 -13.75 17.58 8.67
CA ASP A 17 -12.39 17.33 9.14
C ASP A 17 -11.82 16.01 8.58
N ALA A 18 -12.60 15.24 7.81
CA ALA A 18 -12.12 14.05 7.13
C ALA A 18 -11.17 14.44 5.99
N ALA A 19 -9.93 13.96 6.06
CA ALA A 19 -8.90 14.26 5.07
C ALA A 19 -9.06 13.49 3.75
N VAL A 20 -9.90 12.45 3.72
CA VAL A 20 -10.09 11.56 2.56
C VAL A 20 -11.57 11.17 2.41
N LEU A 21 -12.01 10.92 1.18
CA LEU A 21 -13.41 10.67 0.84
C LEU A 21 -13.92 9.37 1.47
N SER A 22 -13.10 8.32 1.43
CA SER A 22 -13.41 7.00 2.01
C SER A 22 -13.75 7.10 3.48
N TYR A 23 -12.96 7.83 4.27
CA TYR A 23 -13.23 8.01 5.69
C TYR A 23 -14.52 8.80 5.91
N GLU A 24 -14.73 9.90 5.18
CA GLU A 24 -15.97 10.68 5.27
C GLU A 24 -17.20 9.81 4.97
N LEU A 25 -17.18 9.08 3.86
CA LEU A 25 -18.31 8.28 3.42
C LEU A 25 -18.57 7.07 4.31
N LEU A 26 -17.53 6.35 4.74
CA LEU A 26 -17.69 5.20 5.64
C LEU A 26 -18.27 5.62 6.99
N GLU A 27 -17.87 6.77 7.54
CA GLU A 27 -18.46 7.31 8.76
C GLU A 27 -19.91 7.78 8.50
N LYS A 28 -20.13 8.56 7.43
CA LYS A 28 -21.45 9.12 7.08
C LYS A 28 -22.49 8.05 6.78
N ALA A 29 -22.09 6.95 6.13
CA ALA A 29 -22.95 5.81 5.84
C ALA A 29 -23.10 4.83 7.03
N GLY A 30 -22.41 5.07 8.15
CA GLY A 30 -22.52 4.26 9.35
C GLY A 30 -21.81 2.91 9.27
N TYR A 31 -20.76 2.80 8.45
CA TYR A 31 -19.92 1.61 8.31
C TYR A 31 -18.88 1.51 9.43
N ILE A 32 -18.30 2.63 9.82
CA ILE A 32 -17.28 2.68 10.87
C ILE A 32 -17.65 3.71 11.93
N PHE A 33 -17.20 3.44 13.14
CA PHE A 33 -17.28 4.37 14.25
C PHE A 33 -15.89 4.54 14.86
N LYS A 34 -15.46 5.78 15.06
CA LYS A 34 -14.14 6.08 15.65
C LYS A 34 -14.17 5.84 17.16
N THR A 35 -13.44 4.83 17.61
CA THR A 35 -13.30 4.49 19.04
C THR A 35 -12.19 5.29 19.69
N ALA A 36 -11.05 5.40 19.00
CA ALA A 36 -9.94 6.26 19.37
C ALA A 36 -9.20 6.73 18.11
N LYS A 37 -8.17 7.56 18.26
CA LYS A 37 -7.35 7.97 17.11
C LYS A 37 -6.67 6.74 16.50
N GLY A 38 -7.02 6.40 15.26
CA GLY A 38 -6.49 5.20 14.57
C GLY A 38 -7.13 3.88 15.00
N VAL A 39 -8.22 3.89 15.77
CA VAL A 39 -8.93 2.68 16.22
C VAL A 39 -10.41 2.82 15.92
N TYR A 40 -10.97 1.87 15.18
CA TYR A 40 -12.32 1.96 14.63
C TYR A 40 -13.14 0.72 14.96
N THR A 41 -14.37 0.92 15.40
CA THR A 41 -15.38 -0.13 15.44
C THR A 41 -15.94 -0.35 14.05
N TYR A 42 -15.85 -1.59 13.56
CA TYR A 42 -16.55 -2.02 12.35
C TYR A 42 -18.01 -2.31 12.72
N THR A 43 -18.94 -1.54 12.15
CA THR A 43 -20.37 -1.72 12.42
C THR A 43 -20.91 -2.97 11.72
N PRO A 44 -22.15 -3.42 12.01
CA PRO A 44 -22.73 -4.57 11.31
C PRO A 44 -22.76 -4.44 9.79
N LEU A 45 -22.84 -3.22 9.23
CA LEU A 45 -22.76 -2.99 7.79
C LEU A 45 -21.36 -3.26 7.24
N PHE A 46 -20.32 -2.69 7.87
CA PHE A 46 -18.94 -2.89 7.41
C PHE A 46 -18.45 -4.30 7.65
N TRP A 47 -18.87 -4.92 8.75
CA TRP A 47 -18.53 -6.30 9.03
C TRP A 47 -19.05 -7.25 7.95
N ARG A 48 -20.24 -7.01 7.39
CA ARG A 48 -20.76 -7.80 6.26
C ARG A 48 -19.89 -7.66 5.00
N VAL A 49 -19.45 -6.44 4.69
CA VAL A 49 -18.57 -6.18 3.54
C VAL A 49 -17.20 -6.83 3.76
N ALA A 50 -16.63 -6.67 4.96
CA ALA A 50 -15.37 -7.27 5.35
C ALA A 50 -15.41 -8.80 5.26
N LEU A 51 -16.45 -9.44 5.80
CA LEU A 51 -16.62 -10.90 5.69
C LEU A 51 -16.67 -11.37 4.24
N LYS A 52 -17.43 -10.69 3.36
CA LYS A 52 -17.48 -11.03 1.93
C LYS A 52 -16.11 -10.92 1.26
N MET A 53 -15.33 -9.88 1.57
CA MET A 53 -13.96 -9.76 1.06
C MET A 53 -13.07 -10.90 1.59
N MET A 54 -13.16 -11.24 2.87
CA MET A 54 -12.40 -12.34 3.46
C MET A 54 -12.74 -13.68 2.80
N ASP A 55 -14.01 -13.90 2.47
CA ASP A 55 -14.44 -15.13 1.79
C ASP A 55 -13.84 -15.23 0.38
N ILE A 56 -13.80 -14.12 -0.38
CA ILE A 56 -13.08 -14.07 -1.66
C ILE A 56 -11.60 -14.43 -1.48
N VAL A 57 -10.96 -13.85 -0.47
CA VAL A 57 -9.54 -14.13 -0.16
C VAL A 57 -9.34 -15.61 0.15
N ARG A 58 -10.18 -16.20 1.01
CA ARG A 58 -10.14 -17.64 1.33
C ARG A 58 -10.33 -18.50 0.10
N GLU A 59 -11.29 -18.18 -0.77
CA GLU A 59 -11.56 -18.93 -1.99
C GLU A 59 -10.31 -19.01 -2.88
N GLU A 60 -9.66 -17.87 -3.15
CA GLU A 60 -8.50 -17.83 -4.03
C GLU A 60 -7.24 -18.45 -3.40
N LEU A 61 -7.03 -18.30 -2.09
CA LEU A 61 -5.90 -18.92 -1.37
C LEU A 61 -6.07 -20.44 -1.22
N ASN A 62 -7.28 -20.90 -0.88
CA ASN A 62 -7.59 -22.33 -0.79
C ASN A 62 -7.46 -23.02 -2.16
N ALA A 63 -7.84 -22.33 -3.25
CA ALA A 63 -7.71 -22.86 -4.60
C ALA A 63 -6.26 -23.16 -5.02
N ILE A 64 -5.27 -22.53 -4.37
CA ILE A 64 -3.84 -22.78 -4.59
C ILE A 64 -3.20 -23.62 -3.48
N GLY A 65 -3.99 -24.24 -2.61
CA GLY A 65 -3.53 -25.14 -1.55
C GLY A 65 -3.15 -24.45 -0.23
N GLY A 66 -3.51 -23.17 -0.06
CA GLY A 66 -3.38 -22.48 1.22
C GLY A 66 -4.27 -23.12 2.29
N GLN A 67 -3.76 -23.18 3.52
CA GLN A 67 -4.48 -23.71 4.67
C GLN A 67 -4.64 -22.60 5.71
N GLU A 68 -5.89 -22.25 6.03
CA GLU A 68 -6.20 -21.24 7.04
C GLU A 68 -5.90 -21.78 8.45
N LEU A 69 -5.23 -20.96 9.26
CA LEU A 69 -5.01 -21.18 10.69
C LEU A 69 -5.19 -19.87 11.44
N MET A 70 -5.03 -19.91 12.76
CA MET A 70 -5.01 -18.73 13.61
C MET A 70 -3.74 -18.73 14.44
N LEU A 71 -2.88 -17.72 14.23
CA LEU A 71 -1.67 -17.51 15.01
C LEU A 71 -1.98 -16.58 16.21
N PRO A 72 -1.31 -16.75 17.35
CA PRO A 72 -1.52 -15.91 18.51
C PRO A 72 -1.10 -14.46 18.24
N ILE A 73 -1.88 -13.49 18.74
CA ILE A 73 -1.55 -12.07 18.61
C ILE A 73 -0.54 -11.57 19.64
N LEU A 74 -0.41 -12.27 20.76
CA LEU A 74 0.48 -11.92 21.85
C LEU A 74 1.76 -12.73 21.71
N HIS A 75 2.86 -12.07 21.34
CA HIS A 75 4.14 -12.73 21.11
C HIS A 75 5.11 -12.46 22.27
N PRO A 76 5.90 -13.46 22.69
CA PRO A 76 7.03 -13.22 23.58
C PRO A 76 8.16 -12.48 22.87
N ALA A 77 8.82 -11.57 23.59
CA ALA A 77 9.93 -10.77 23.08
C ALA A 77 11.08 -11.63 22.52
N GLU A 78 11.34 -12.78 23.13
CA GLU A 78 12.41 -13.72 22.73
C GLU A 78 12.37 -14.06 21.23
N LEU A 79 11.19 -14.26 20.66
CA LEU A 79 11.08 -14.62 19.23
C LEU A 79 11.51 -13.47 18.32
N TRP A 80 11.18 -12.23 18.70
CA TRP A 80 11.54 -11.02 17.96
C TRP A 80 13.01 -10.63 18.16
N GLN A 81 13.58 -10.94 19.32
CA GLN A 81 14.99 -10.75 19.61
C GLN A 81 15.85 -11.68 18.72
N LYS A 82 15.40 -12.93 18.47
CA LYS A 82 16.08 -13.87 17.55
C LYS A 82 16.20 -13.34 16.12
N THR A 83 15.23 -12.55 15.66
CA THR A 83 15.24 -11.95 14.31
C THR A 83 15.85 -10.55 14.28
N GLY A 84 16.25 -10.00 15.44
CA GLY A 84 16.71 -8.62 15.59
C GLY A 84 15.62 -7.56 15.35
N ARG A 85 14.36 -7.97 15.20
CA ARG A 85 13.26 -7.06 14.89
C ARG A 85 12.65 -6.40 16.13
N TRP A 86 12.95 -6.91 17.33
CA TRP A 86 12.48 -6.30 18.58
C TRP A 86 12.93 -4.84 18.70
N GLU A 87 14.24 -4.60 18.65
CA GLU A 87 14.82 -3.26 18.75
C GLU A 87 14.44 -2.40 17.54
N ALA A 88 14.48 -2.97 16.33
CA ALA A 88 14.17 -2.26 15.09
C ALA A 88 12.73 -1.74 15.04
N PHE A 89 11.74 -2.53 15.48
CA PHE A 89 10.34 -2.09 15.50
C PHE A 89 10.04 -1.15 16.67
N ARG A 90 10.76 -1.27 17.79
CA ARG A 90 10.64 -0.34 18.92
C ARG A 90 11.20 1.05 18.57
N SER A 91 12.33 1.13 17.88
CA SER A 91 12.93 2.42 17.51
C SER A 91 12.07 3.22 16.54
N GLU A 92 11.31 2.54 15.68
CA GLU A 92 10.35 3.15 14.75
C GLU A 92 8.99 3.47 15.39
N GLY A 93 8.77 3.06 16.64
CA GLY A 93 7.47 3.21 17.31
C GLY A 93 6.36 2.40 16.63
N LEU A 94 6.66 1.19 16.15
CA LEU A 94 5.66 0.31 15.52
C LEU A 94 5.16 -0.79 16.46
N LEU A 95 5.87 -1.06 17.55
CA LEU A 95 5.60 -2.19 18.43
C LEU A 95 4.91 -1.79 19.73
N TYR A 96 3.69 -2.27 19.95
CA TYR A 96 3.07 -2.28 21.27
C TYR A 96 3.78 -3.29 22.16
N THR A 97 4.54 -2.82 23.14
CA THR A 97 5.19 -3.67 24.15
C THR A 97 4.44 -3.64 25.48
N LEU A 98 4.39 -4.77 26.16
CA LEU A 98 3.86 -4.87 27.52
C LEU A 98 4.69 -5.85 28.34
N THR A 99 4.61 -5.72 29.66
CA THR A 99 5.22 -6.65 30.62
C THR A 99 4.09 -7.35 31.36
N ASP A 100 4.13 -8.67 31.43
CA ASP A 100 3.14 -9.44 32.17
C ASP A 100 3.42 -9.47 33.68
N ARG A 101 2.65 -10.28 34.42
CA ARG A 101 2.77 -10.39 35.88
C ARG A 101 3.99 -11.18 36.35
N GLU A 102 4.69 -11.87 35.45
CA GLU A 102 5.91 -12.63 35.71
C GLU A 102 7.14 -11.88 35.19
N ASP A 103 7.02 -10.57 34.95
CA ASP A 103 8.05 -9.69 34.38
C ASP A 103 8.52 -10.12 32.98
N LYS A 104 7.69 -10.87 32.23
CA LYS A 104 8.02 -11.26 30.85
C LYS A 104 7.62 -10.17 29.87
N GLU A 105 8.54 -9.83 28.97
CA GLU A 105 8.28 -8.90 27.88
C GLU A 105 7.49 -9.59 26.75
N LEU A 106 6.41 -8.94 26.35
CA LEU A 106 5.49 -9.38 25.31
C LEU A 106 5.20 -8.22 24.36
N CYS A 107 4.71 -8.53 23.16
CA CYS A 107 4.17 -7.53 22.25
C CYS A 107 2.85 -7.97 21.62
N LEU A 108 2.06 -6.99 21.19
CA LEU A 108 0.97 -7.22 20.25
C LEU A 108 1.56 -7.24 18.84
N ALA A 109 1.34 -8.34 18.13
CA ALA A 109 2.02 -8.64 16.87
C ALA A 109 1.54 -7.72 15.72
N PRO A 110 2.44 -6.92 15.10
CA PRO A 110 2.14 -6.22 13.85
C PRO A 110 2.22 -7.13 12.63
N THR A 111 2.98 -8.23 12.73
CA THR A 111 3.23 -9.27 11.72
C THR A 111 3.53 -10.60 12.44
N HIS A 112 3.54 -11.74 11.73
CA HIS A 112 3.64 -13.08 12.35
C HIS A 112 4.76 -13.99 11.81
N GLU A 113 5.77 -13.44 11.13
CA GLU A 113 6.87 -14.23 10.56
C GLU A 113 7.61 -15.05 11.64
N GLU A 114 7.85 -14.48 12.82
CA GLU A 114 8.53 -15.16 13.93
C GLU A 114 7.75 -16.39 14.41
N VAL A 115 6.45 -16.22 14.65
CA VAL A 115 5.62 -17.27 15.26
C VAL A 115 5.28 -18.37 14.26
N VAL A 116 4.98 -18.04 13.01
CA VAL A 116 4.74 -19.06 11.98
C VAL A 116 6.00 -19.87 11.71
N THR A 117 7.17 -19.23 11.68
CA THR A 117 8.45 -19.89 11.43
C THR A 117 8.82 -20.80 12.61
N MET A 118 8.68 -20.32 13.84
CA MET A 118 8.84 -21.15 15.04
C MET A 118 7.86 -22.34 15.03
N PHE A 119 6.59 -22.13 14.66
CA PHE A 119 5.61 -23.22 14.58
C PHE A 119 6.00 -24.28 13.56
N VAL A 120 6.36 -23.86 12.33
CA VAL A 120 6.78 -24.78 11.27
C VAL A 120 8.06 -25.51 11.64
N SER A 121 9.01 -24.88 12.35
CA SER A 121 10.25 -25.55 12.80
C SER A 121 9.98 -26.78 13.67
N GLN A 122 8.88 -26.79 14.42
CA GLN A 122 8.54 -27.91 15.29
C GLN A 122 7.90 -29.09 14.54
N TRP A 123 7.25 -28.83 13.41
CA TRP A 123 6.37 -29.80 12.73
C TRP A 123 6.87 -30.22 11.34
N LEU A 124 7.76 -29.43 10.74
CA LEU A 124 8.47 -29.83 9.54
C LEU A 124 9.59 -30.82 9.91
N SER A 125 9.52 -32.02 9.34
CA SER A 125 10.44 -33.12 9.63
C SER A 125 11.15 -33.65 8.38
N GLY A 126 10.64 -33.36 7.19
CA GLY A 126 11.24 -33.83 5.95
C GLY A 126 10.66 -33.19 4.69
N ARG A 127 11.43 -33.30 3.60
CA ARG A 127 11.13 -32.66 2.30
C ARG A 127 9.73 -32.93 1.75
N LYS A 128 9.16 -34.11 2.03
CA LYS A 128 7.84 -34.53 1.51
C LYS A 128 6.67 -33.67 2.01
N GLN A 129 6.87 -32.88 3.07
CA GLN A 129 5.87 -31.93 3.56
C GLN A 129 5.88 -30.61 2.77
N LEU A 130 6.90 -30.38 1.93
CA LEU A 130 7.06 -29.15 1.15
C LEU A 130 6.46 -29.29 -0.26
N PRO A 131 5.96 -28.18 -0.84
CA PRO A 131 5.88 -26.87 -0.21
C PRO A 131 4.70 -26.74 0.76
N ILE A 132 4.85 -25.88 1.76
CA ILE A 132 3.81 -25.53 2.73
C ILE A 132 3.26 -24.15 2.39
N HIS A 133 1.94 -23.97 2.46
CA HIS A 133 1.27 -22.67 2.37
C HIS A 133 0.25 -22.53 3.51
N LEU A 134 0.55 -21.63 4.46
CA LEU A 134 -0.24 -21.36 5.65
C LEU A 134 -0.68 -19.89 5.64
N TYR A 135 -1.93 -19.60 5.99
CA TYR A 135 -2.42 -18.22 6.05
C TYR A 135 -3.40 -17.99 7.18
N GLN A 136 -3.64 -16.74 7.54
CA GLN A 136 -4.69 -16.34 8.48
C GLN A 136 -5.30 -15.01 8.06
N ILE A 137 -6.55 -14.77 8.46
CA ILE A 137 -7.14 -13.42 8.38
C ILE A 137 -7.49 -12.97 9.79
N ALA A 138 -6.70 -12.05 10.33
CA ALA A 138 -6.75 -11.69 11.75
C ALA A 138 -6.46 -10.21 12.00
N THR A 139 -6.81 -9.74 13.20
CA THR A 139 -6.47 -8.39 13.66
C THR A 139 -4.98 -8.25 13.92
N LYS A 140 -4.42 -7.11 13.53
CA LYS A 140 -3.03 -6.69 13.78
C LYS A 140 -3.00 -5.38 14.53
N PHE A 141 -1.89 -5.18 15.24
CA PHE A 141 -1.64 -3.96 15.98
C PHE A 141 -0.32 -3.33 15.55
N ARG A 142 -0.33 -2.04 15.23
CA ARG A 142 0.86 -1.22 15.01
C ARG A 142 0.76 0.01 15.89
N ASP A 143 1.79 0.35 16.66
CA ASP A 143 1.78 1.57 17.49
C ASP A 143 1.99 2.86 16.68
N GLU A 144 1.29 2.95 15.55
CA GLU A 144 1.40 4.01 14.58
C GLU A 144 1.31 5.39 15.28
N ILE A 145 2.40 6.15 15.17
CA ILE A 145 2.59 7.45 15.82
C ILE A 145 1.59 8.47 15.23
N ARG A 146 1.34 8.39 13.93
CA ARG A 146 0.49 9.33 13.17
C ARG A 146 -0.55 8.58 12.32
N PRO A 147 -1.53 7.93 12.94
CA PRO A 147 -2.61 7.29 12.19
C PRO A 147 -3.44 8.37 11.52
N ARG A 148 -3.80 8.13 10.25
CA ARG A 148 -4.42 9.10 9.34
C ARG A 148 -5.28 8.38 8.31
N PHE A 149 -6.14 9.14 7.64
CA PHE A 149 -6.93 8.66 6.49
C PHE A 149 -7.85 7.46 6.82
N GLY A 150 -8.48 7.47 7.99
CA GLY A 150 -9.45 6.42 8.35
C GLY A 150 -8.79 5.05 8.52
N LEU A 151 -9.23 4.08 7.73
CA LEU A 151 -8.74 2.69 7.74
C LEU A 151 -7.45 2.47 6.95
N MET A 152 -7.00 3.47 6.18
CA MET A 152 -5.79 3.34 5.37
C MET A 152 -4.54 3.21 6.24
N ARG A 153 -4.47 4.01 7.32
CA ARG A 153 -3.36 4.00 8.27
C ARG A 153 -3.89 4.04 9.70
N ALA A 154 -4.17 2.86 10.23
CA ALA A 154 -4.75 2.64 11.56
C ALA A 154 -3.74 1.98 12.52
N ARG A 155 -4.07 1.95 13.81
CA ARG A 155 -3.33 1.26 14.88
C ARG A 155 -3.80 -0.17 15.09
N GLU A 156 -5.08 -0.41 14.82
CA GLU A 156 -5.73 -1.71 14.86
C GLU A 156 -6.43 -1.92 13.51
N PHE A 157 -6.13 -3.04 12.84
CA PHE A 157 -6.67 -3.31 11.50
C PHE A 157 -6.71 -4.81 11.21
N LEU A 158 -7.54 -5.21 10.24
CA LEU A 158 -7.61 -6.58 9.75
C LEU A 158 -6.69 -6.77 8.56
N MET A 159 -5.94 -7.86 8.59
CA MET A 159 -5.01 -8.23 7.54
C MET A 159 -5.08 -9.73 7.31
N GLU A 160 -5.03 -10.11 6.04
CA GLU A 160 -4.62 -11.45 5.65
C GLU A 160 -3.09 -11.51 5.62
N ASP A 161 -2.51 -12.51 6.28
CA ASP A 161 -1.10 -12.87 6.07
C ASP A 161 -1.01 -14.31 5.56
N SER A 162 -0.19 -14.50 4.53
CA SER A 162 0.19 -15.80 3.98
C SER A 162 1.69 -16.02 4.11
N TYR A 163 2.06 -17.26 4.34
CA TYR A 163 3.44 -17.71 4.51
C TYR A 163 3.66 -19.00 3.73
N THR A 164 4.72 -19.02 2.93
CA THR A 164 5.11 -20.20 2.15
C THR A 164 6.48 -20.68 2.57
N PHE A 165 6.65 -22.00 2.72
CA PHE A 165 7.94 -22.65 2.97
C PHE A 165 8.23 -23.60 1.82
N SER A 166 9.44 -23.49 1.28
CA SER A 166 9.88 -24.17 0.06
C SER A 166 11.23 -24.85 0.25
N ASP A 167 11.49 -25.89 -0.53
CA ASP A 167 12.74 -26.67 -0.49
C ASP A 167 13.90 -26.05 -1.28
N SER A 168 13.62 -25.02 -2.08
CA SER A 168 14.56 -24.41 -3.03
C SER A 168 14.14 -22.98 -3.39
N PRO A 169 15.07 -22.13 -3.88
CA PRO A 169 14.73 -20.83 -4.46
C PRO A 169 13.73 -20.94 -5.61
N GLU A 170 13.85 -21.98 -6.43
CA GLU A 170 12.96 -22.24 -7.57
C GLU A 170 11.52 -22.50 -7.10
N GLN A 171 11.33 -23.39 -6.11
CA GLN A 171 10.01 -23.67 -5.55
C GLN A 171 9.42 -22.45 -4.81
N MET A 172 10.26 -21.63 -4.16
CA MET A 172 9.83 -20.36 -3.57
C MET A 172 9.30 -19.40 -4.64
N ASN A 173 10.00 -19.27 -5.77
CA ASN A 173 9.54 -18.44 -6.89
C ASN A 173 8.25 -18.98 -7.53
N GLU A 174 8.09 -20.32 -7.63
CA GLU A 174 6.83 -20.91 -8.08
C GLU A 174 5.66 -20.58 -7.15
N GLN A 175 5.88 -20.59 -5.83
CA GLN A 175 4.88 -20.19 -4.83
C GLN A 175 4.56 -18.70 -4.94
N TYR A 176 5.59 -17.86 -5.07
CA TYR A 176 5.44 -16.42 -5.29
C TYR A 176 4.53 -16.11 -6.49
N ASP A 177 4.75 -16.78 -7.63
CA ASP A 177 3.93 -16.61 -8.82
C ASP A 177 2.48 -17.11 -8.66
N LYS A 178 2.25 -18.15 -7.85
CA LYS A 178 0.89 -18.61 -7.50
C LYS A 178 0.17 -17.55 -6.66
N LEU A 179 0.82 -17.01 -5.63
CA LEU A 179 0.26 -15.96 -4.78
C LEU A 179 -0.01 -14.67 -5.57
N ARG A 180 0.94 -14.25 -6.41
CA ARG A 180 0.77 -13.12 -7.33
C ARG A 180 -0.51 -13.23 -8.15
N ARG A 181 -0.74 -14.39 -8.79
CA ARG A 181 -1.96 -14.64 -9.59
C ARG A 181 -3.23 -14.73 -8.73
N ALA A 182 -3.14 -15.31 -7.52
CA ALA A 182 -4.28 -15.37 -6.61
C ALA A 182 -4.70 -13.96 -6.16
N TYR A 183 -3.74 -13.10 -5.81
CA TYR A 183 -4.01 -11.71 -5.44
C TYR A 183 -4.61 -10.91 -6.62
N GLN A 184 -4.10 -11.10 -7.84
CA GLN A 184 -4.73 -10.53 -9.04
C GLN A 184 -6.20 -10.94 -9.16
N LYS A 185 -6.53 -12.24 -9.03
CA LYS A 185 -7.92 -12.71 -9.06
C LYS A 185 -8.78 -12.10 -7.94
N ILE A 186 -8.24 -11.96 -6.73
CA ILE A 186 -8.92 -11.30 -5.63
C ILE A 186 -9.29 -9.87 -6.03
N PHE A 187 -8.33 -9.08 -6.51
CA PHE A 187 -8.58 -7.69 -6.90
C PHE A 187 -9.47 -7.55 -8.14
N ASP A 188 -9.36 -8.45 -9.12
CA ASP A 188 -10.26 -8.52 -10.27
C ASP A 188 -11.71 -8.76 -9.83
N ARG A 189 -11.93 -9.65 -8.84
CA ARG A 189 -13.25 -9.90 -8.24
C ARG A 189 -13.78 -8.73 -7.42
N LEU A 190 -12.90 -7.85 -6.96
CA LEU A 190 -13.27 -6.58 -6.32
C LEU A 190 -13.52 -5.47 -7.34
N GLU A 191 -13.34 -5.70 -8.64
CA GLU A 191 -13.59 -4.71 -9.71
C GLU A 191 -12.84 -3.38 -9.50
N ILE A 192 -11.68 -3.41 -8.81
CA ILE A 192 -10.84 -2.23 -8.56
C ILE A 192 -9.70 -2.15 -9.59
N LYS A 193 -9.32 -0.93 -9.95
CA LYS A 193 -8.14 -0.69 -10.79
C LYS A 193 -6.90 -0.64 -9.91
N TYR A 194 -5.95 -1.51 -10.19
CA TYR A 194 -4.70 -1.58 -9.48
C TYR A 194 -3.52 -1.72 -10.44
N VAL A 195 -2.33 -1.39 -9.94
CA VAL A 195 -1.05 -1.66 -10.59
C VAL A 195 -0.19 -2.51 -9.68
N ILE A 196 0.59 -3.41 -10.26
CA ILE A 196 1.60 -4.18 -9.53
C ILE A 196 2.93 -3.50 -9.78
N VAL A 197 3.64 -3.15 -8.72
CA VAL A 197 4.88 -2.39 -8.83
C VAL A 197 6.02 -3.08 -8.11
N GLU A 198 7.22 -2.99 -8.70
CA GLU A 198 8.44 -3.39 -7.99
C GLU A 198 8.67 -2.46 -6.80
N ALA A 199 9.08 -3.03 -5.66
CA ALA A 199 9.27 -2.32 -4.41
C ALA A 199 10.56 -2.73 -3.70
N ASP A 200 11.01 -1.92 -2.75
CA ASP A 200 12.08 -2.33 -1.83
C ASP A 200 11.53 -3.33 -0.80
N GLY A 201 12.32 -4.35 -0.43
CA GLY A 201 11.91 -5.33 0.58
C GLY A 201 11.99 -4.81 2.03
N GLY A 202 12.48 -3.57 2.21
CA GLY A 202 12.53 -2.87 3.48
C GLY A 202 13.31 -3.62 4.55
N LYS A 203 12.80 -3.57 5.79
CA LYS A 203 13.34 -4.32 6.93
C LYS A 203 12.82 -5.75 7.02
N ILE A 204 11.99 -6.23 6.07
CA ILE A 204 11.45 -7.60 6.06
C ILE A 204 12.39 -8.56 5.30
N GLY A 205 13.03 -8.14 4.20
CA GLY A 205 14.03 -8.96 3.50
C GLY A 205 14.64 -8.27 2.27
N LYS A 206 15.68 -8.88 1.66
CA LYS A 206 16.36 -8.37 0.44
C LYS A 206 15.97 -9.11 -0.85
N GLY A 207 14.86 -9.85 -0.84
CA GLY A 207 14.40 -10.62 -2.01
C GLY A 207 13.49 -9.82 -2.95
N LYS A 208 13.01 -10.49 -4.00
CA LYS A 208 11.98 -9.95 -4.90
C LYS A 208 10.77 -9.47 -4.09
N SER A 209 10.31 -8.26 -4.38
CA SER A 209 9.25 -7.56 -3.66
C SER A 209 8.36 -6.84 -4.67
N GLU A 210 7.06 -7.13 -4.65
CA GLU A 210 6.06 -6.46 -5.49
C GLU A 210 4.88 -5.99 -4.62
N GLU A 211 4.45 -4.75 -4.84
CA GLU A 211 3.32 -4.12 -4.16
C GLU A 211 2.13 -4.01 -5.11
N PHE A 212 0.92 -4.23 -4.59
CA PHE A 212 -0.33 -3.97 -5.30
C PHE A 212 -0.90 -2.65 -4.83
N HIS A 213 -0.99 -1.70 -5.76
CA HIS A 213 -1.47 -0.35 -5.48
C HIS A 213 -2.80 -0.08 -6.16
N VAL A 214 -3.78 0.35 -5.38
CA VAL A 214 -5.02 0.91 -5.92
C VAL A 214 -4.76 2.36 -6.33
N LEU A 215 -4.97 2.67 -7.61
CA LEU A 215 -4.77 4.02 -8.14
C LEU A 215 -5.84 4.96 -7.59
N CYS A 216 -5.43 5.98 -6.84
CA CYS A 216 -6.31 7.05 -6.35
C CYS A 216 -5.50 8.30 -6.00
N SER A 217 -6.11 9.48 -6.14
CA SER A 217 -5.42 10.78 -5.98
C SER A 217 -4.91 11.09 -4.57
N LEU A 218 -5.23 10.25 -3.58
CA LEU A 218 -4.91 10.42 -2.16
C LEU A 218 -3.99 9.30 -1.63
N GLY A 219 -3.27 8.64 -2.54
CA GLY A 219 -2.25 7.65 -2.21
C GLY A 219 -1.18 8.18 -1.24
N GLU A 220 -0.64 7.29 -0.41
CA GLU A 220 0.53 7.62 0.43
C GLU A 220 1.83 7.44 -0.35
N ASP A 221 1.78 6.65 -1.43
CA ASP A 221 2.92 6.20 -2.20
C ASP A 221 2.84 6.75 -3.62
N THR A 222 3.97 7.29 -4.05
CA THR A 222 4.15 7.77 -5.41
C THR A 222 4.70 6.64 -6.27
N ILE A 223 4.08 6.43 -7.44
CA ILE A 223 4.31 5.29 -8.30
C ILE A 223 4.70 5.77 -9.70
N CYS A 224 5.74 5.17 -10.25
CA CYS A 224 6.18 5.37 -11.62
C CYS A 224 5.61 4.27 -12.51
N VAL A 225 4.77 4.62 -13.49
CA VAL A 225 4.15 3.67 -14.43
C VAL A 225 4.62 3.97 -15.85
N SER A 226 5.04 2.94 -16.58
CA SER A 226 5.49 3.02 -17.99
C SER A 226 4.93 1.84 -18.77
N GLY A 227 3.77 2.04 -19.43
CA GLY A 227 3.02 0.96 -20.05
C GLY A 227 2.56 -0.06 -19.00
N ASP A 228 2.93 -1.34 -19.18
CA ASP A 228 2.60 -2.42 -18.25
C ASP A 228 3.58 -2.55 -17.07
N TYR A 229 4.68 -1.77 -17.07
CA TYR A 229 5.66 -1.75 -15.98
C TYR A 229 5.29 -0.70 -14.94
N GLY A 230 5.40 -1.06 -13.67
CA GLY A 230 5.27 -0.16 -12.54
C GLY A 230 6.38 -0.35 -11.52
N ALA A 231 6.83 0.73 -10.88
CA ALA A 231 7.73 0.69 -9.74
C ALA A 231 7.32 1.75 -8.72
N ASN A 232 7.46 1.44 -7.43
CA ASN A 232 7.44 2.46 -6.40
C ASN A 232 8.54 3.49 -6.72
N ILE A 233 8.31 4.78 -6.47
CA ILE A 233 9.27 5.84 -6.77
C ILE A 233 10.65 5.60 -6.11
N GLU A 234 10.67 4.92 -4.96
CA GLU A 234 11.89 4.56 -4.25
C GLU A 234 12.68 3.43 -4.94
N ALA A 235 12.01 2.58 -5.72
CA ALA A 235 12.60 1.46 -6.48
C ALA A 235 12.80 1.78 -7.97
N ALA A 236 12.11 2.80 -8.51
CA ALA A 236 12.11 3.13 -9.93
C ALA A 236 13.49 3.54 -10.44
N VAL A 237 13.98 2.84 -11.47
CA VAL A 237 15.20 3.21 -12.20
C VAL A 237 14.80 4.09 -13.38
N ALA A 238 15.36 5.29 -13.47
CA ALA A 238 15.05 6.25 -14.51
C ALA A 238 16.26 6.50 -15.42
N LEU A 239 15.99 6.83 -16.68
CA LEU A 239 16.94 7.45 -17.60
C LEU A 239 16.51 8.92 -17.80
N PRO A 240 17.06 9.85 -17.01
CA PRO A 240 16.73 11.26 -17.17
C PRO A 240 17.18 11.78 -18.53
N VAL A 241 16.56 12.89 -18.94
CA VAL A 241 16.95 13.63 -20.16
C VAL A 241 18.45 13.88 -20.16
N GLN A 242 19.12 13.51 -21.26
CA GLN A 242 20.54 13.75 -21.46
C GLN A 242 20.77 15.14 -22.05
N TYR A 243 21.72 15.88 -21.47
CA TYR A 243 22.13 17.19 -21.96
C TYR A 243 23.50 17.13 -22.63
N THR A 244 23.72 18.01 -23.59
CA THR A 244 25.04 18.18 -24.21
C THR A 244 25.83 19.21 -23.41
N TYR A 245 27.04 18.83 -22.99
CA TYR A 245 27.98 19.71 -22.31
C TYR A 245 29.12 20.14 -23.24
N ASP A 246 29.78 21.23 -22.89
CA ASP A 246 30.82 21.84 -23.71
C ASP A 246 32.05 20.92 -23.78
N LYS A 247 32.64 20.74 -24.97
CA LYS A 247 33.83 19.89 -25.12
C LYS A 247 35.13 20.56 -24.66
N GLU A 248 35.16 21.89 -24.71
CA GLU A 248 36.33 22.68 -24.32
C GLU A 248 36.26 23.06 -22.84
N PHE A 249 37.33 22.81 -22.10
CA PHE A 249 37.42 23.15 -20.69
C PHE A 249 37.75 24.64 -20.51
N LEU A 250 36.91 25.36 -19.78
CA LEU A 250 37.11 26.76 -19.42
C LEU A 250 37.92 26.87 -18.12
N PRO A 251 38.70 27.95 -17.89
CA PRO A 251 39.44 28.12 -16.64
C PRO A 251 38.51 28.12 -15.42
N ILE A 252 38.91 27.38 -14.38
CA ILE A 252 38.21 27.38 -13.09
C ILE A 252 38.29 28.76 -12.43
N GLU A 253 37.19 29.23 -11.87
CA GLU A 253 37.11 30.52 -11.18
C GLU A 253 36.29 30.38 -9.89
N GLU A 254 36.82 30.91 -8.79
CA GLU A 254 36.09 31.08 -7.53
C GLU A 254 35.22 32.33 -7.60
N VAL A 255 33.95 32.21 -7.22
CA VAL A 255 32.96 33.29 -7.29
C VAL A 255 32.30 33.47 -5.91
N ALA A 256 32.27 34.71 -5.44
CA ALA A 256 31.54 35.08 -4.23
C ALA A 256 30.03 35.11 -4.52
N THR A 257 29.26 34.46 -3.66
CA THR A 257 27.84 34.13 -3.84
C THR A 257 27.09 34.30 -2.51
N PRO A 258 27.06 35.52 -1.93
CA PRO A 258 26.46 35.75 -0.62
C PRO A 258 24.97 35.41 -0.62
N ASP A 259 24.54 34.62 0.36
CA ASP A 259 23.14 34.19 0.55
C ASP A 259 22.52 33.41 -0.62
N VAL A 260 23.34 32.92 -1.57
CA VAL A 260 22.90 32.06 -2.68
C VAL A 260 23.06 30.60 -2.27
N ARG A 261 21.96 29.96 -1.85
CA ARG A 261 21.97 28.61 -1.24
C ARG A 261 21.21 27.55 -2.03
N THR A 262 20.20 27.94 -2.80
CA THR A 262 19.34 27.02 -3.55
C THR A 262 19.77 26.93 -5.01
N ILE A 263 19.34 25.88 -5.70
CA ILE A 263 19.63 25.72 -7.13
C ILE A 263 18.96 26.83 -7.93
N GLU A 264 17.75 27.23 -7.54
CA GLU A 264 17.01 28.34 -8.16
C GLU A 264 17.81 29.66 -8.02
N ASN A 265 18.35 29.95 -6.83
CA ASN A 265 19.18 31.15 -6.65
C ASN A 265 20.46 31.09 -7.47
N LEU A 266 21.07 29.90 -7.63
CA LEU A 266 22.26 29.72 -8.47
C LEU A 266 21.97 29.88 -9.96
N GLN A 267 20.82 29.39 -10.42
CA GLN A 267 20.36 29.60 -11.80
C GLN A 267 20.25 31.09 -12.10
N ASP A 268 19.60 31.85 -11.22
CA ASP A 268 19.41 33.29 -11.39
C ASP A 268 20.75 34.03 -11.31
N PHE A 269 21.59 33.71 -10.32
CA PHE A 269 22.88 34.38 -10.10
C PHE A 269 23.85 34.19 -11.27
N PHE A 270 23.95 32.96 -11.81
CA PHE A 270 24.86 32.65 -12.90
C PHE A 270 24.21 32.72 -14.29
N SER A 271 22.88 32.89 -14.37
CA SER A 271 22.11 32.86 -15.61
C SER A 271 22.35 31.58 -16.43
N ILE A 272 22.28 30.42 -15.77
CA ILE A 272 22.49 29.10 -16.38
C ILE A 272 21.35 28.12 -16.04
N PRO A 273 21.12 27.10 -16.88
CA PRO A 273 20.16 26.07 -16.54
C PRO A 273 20.63 25.17 -15.39
N PRO A 274 19.72 24.58 -14.61
CA PRO A 274 20.05 23.75 -13.43
C PRO A 274 20.96 22.57 -13.74
N TYR A 275 20.86 22.02 -14.96
CA TYR A 275 21.65 20.85 -15.34
C TYR A 275 23.15 21.13 -15.46
N ARG A 276 23.56 22.42 -15.48
CA ARG A 276 24.96 22.84 -15.42
C ARG A 276 25.46 23.08 -13.98
N ILE A 277 24.62 22.83 -12.98
CA ILE A 277 24.95 22.95 -11.56
C ILE A 277 25.06 21.55 -10.96
N MET A 278 26.15 21.28 -10.26
CA MET A 278 26.34 20.11 -9.41
C MET A 278 25.82 20.43 -8.01
N LYS A 279 24.72 19.77 -7.64
CA LYS A 279 24.13 19.82 -6.30
C LYS A 279 24.78 18.73 -5.45
N THR A 280 25.34 19.10 -4.30
CA THR A 280 25.90 18.12 -3.36
C THR A 280 25.04 18.06 -2.12
N LEU A 281 24.57 16.86 -1.79
CA LEU A 281 23.83 16.58 -0.56
C LEU A 281 24.69 15.74 0.38
N VAL A 282 24.68 16.09 1.66
CA VAL A 282 25.34 15.30 2.70
C VAL A 282 24.31 14.35 3.27
N VAL A 283 24.61 13.06 3.24
CA VAL A 283 23.77 12.02 3.81
C VAL A 283 24.46 11.39 5.00
N LYS A 284 23.65 11.06 6.00
CA LYS A 284 24.02 10.30 7.18
C LYS A 284 23.66 8.85 6.93
N LEU A 285 24.64 7.97 7.10
CA LEU A 285 24.52 6.52 7.01
C LEU A 285 24.70 5.92 8.40
N SER A 286 23.72 5.14 8.84
CA SER A 286 23.78 4.41 10.10
C SER A 286 24.20 2.96 9.85
N TYR A 287 25.18 2.49 10.61
CA TYR A 287 25.63 1.09 10.66
C TYR A 287 25.63 0.66 12.13
N GLY A 288 24.52 0.07 12.59
CA GLY A 288 24.24 -0.12 14.00
C GLY A 288 24.27 1.21 14.76
N GLU A 289 25.13 1.32 15.77
CA GLU A 289 25.30 2.56 16.56
C GLU A 289 26.25 3.57 15.89
N LYS A 290 26.96 3.18 14.83
CA LYS A 290 27.96 4.04 14.16
C LYS A 290 27.31 4.85 13.05
N ASN A 291 27.45 6.16 13.12
CA ASN A 291 27.07 7.07 12.04
C ASN A 291 28.29 7.46 11.21
N THR A 292 28.13 7.47 9.88
CA THR A 292 29.12 7.98 8.91
C THR A 292 28.43 9.00 8.01
N PHE A 293 29.16 10.01 7.54
CA PHE A 293 28.63 11.03 6.63
C PHE A 293 29.37 10.93 5.29
N VAL A 294 28.60 10.92 4.20
CA VAL A 294 29.13 10.95 2.83
C VAL A 294 28.44 12.04 2.02
N ALA A 295 29.12 12.56 1.01
CA ALA A 295 28.58 13.55 0.08
C ALA A 295 28.15 12.87 -1.22
N ILE A 296 26.96 13.21 -1.70
CA ILE A 296 26.41 12.70 -2.96
C ILE A 296 26.22 13.88 -3.92
N GLY A 297 26.94 13.86 -5.03
CA GLY A 297 26.81 14.81 -6.14
C GLY A 297 25.74 14.38 -7.14
N ILE A 298 24.74 15.23 -7.36
CA ILE A 298 23.72 15.03 -8.38
C ILE A 298 23.57 16.27 -9.25
N ARG A 299 22.90 16.11 -10.38
CA ARG A 299 22.55 17.23 -11.26
C ARG A 299 21.53 18.17 -10.57
N GLY A 300 21.66 19.48 -10.77
CA GLY A 300 20.90 20.49 -10.02
C GLY A 300 19.39 20.45 -10.21
N ASP A 301 18.91 19.96 -11.35
CA ASP A 301 17.49 19.77 -11.69
C ASP A 301 16.89 18.50 -11.09
N ARG A 302 17.64 17.74 -10.29
CA ARG A 302 17.20 16.43 -9.81
C ARG A 302 17.09 16.34 -8.29
N GLN A 303 16.31 15.35 -7.86
CA GLN A 303 16.18 14.95 -6.46
C GLN A 303 16.88 13.62 -6.19
N ILE A 304 17.34 13.47 -4.96
CA ILE A 304 18.06 12.29 -4.50
C ILE A 304 17.07 11.23 -4.02
N ASN A 305 17.40 9.96 -4.25
CA ASN A 305 16.69 8.81 -3.69
C ASN A 305 17.56 8.19 -2.59
N LEU A 306 17.11 8.32 -1.33
CA LEU A 306 17.86 7.86 -0.16
C LEU A 306 17.89 6.32 -0.06
N THR A 307 16.85 5.65 -0.56
CA THR A 307 16.73 4.19 -0.60
C THR A 307 17.82 3.58 -1.48
N LYS A 308 18.06 4.15 -2.67
CA LYS A 308 19.14 3.74 -3.57
C LYS A 308 20.52 3.93 -2.95
N ILE A 309 20.74 5.04 -2.26
CA ILE A 309 22.01 5.30 -1.57
C ILE A 309 22.25 4.30 -0.44
N ARG A 310 21.23 4.09 0.41
CA ARG A 310 21.25 3.11 1.49
C ARG A 310 21.62 1.72 0.95
N SER A 311 20.97 1.31 -0.12
CA SER A 311 21.19 0.02 -0.77
C SER A 311 22.60 -0.09 -1.35
N LYS A 312 23.03 0.91 -2.13
CA LYS A 312 24.38 0.95 -2.74
C LYS A 312 25.50 0.91 -1.70
N LEU A 313 25.34 1.61 -0.57
CA LEU A 313 26.35 1.72 0.48
C LEU A 313 26.15 0.72 1.64
N ASN A 314 25.20 -0.21 1.51
CA ASN A 314 24.87 -1.23 2.51
C ASN A 314 24.62 -0.70 3.92
N ALA A 315 23.99 0.48 4.04
CA ALA A 315 23.67 1.08 5.34
C ALA A 315 22.36 0.53 5.92
N ASP A 316 22.26 0.51 7.25
CA ASP A 316 21.02 0.13 7.94
C ASP A 316 19.94 1.19 7.72
N GLU A 317 20.34 2.46 7.78
CA GLU A 317 19.48 3.63 7.55
C GLU A 317 20.26 4.71 6.78
N CYS A 318 19.52 5.52 6.00
CA CYS A 318 20.07 6.66 5.26
C CYS A 318 19.12 7.85 5.42
N ALA A 319 19.66 8.99 5.83
CA ALA A 319 18.92 10.24 5.97
C ALA A 319 19.73 11.41 5.44
N LEU A 320 19.07 12.51 5.07
CA LEU A 320 19.78 13.76 4.86
C LEU A 320 20.38 14.24 6.19
N ALA A 321 21.64 14.66 6.16
CA ALA A 321 22.28 15.26 7.32
C ALA A 321 21.58 16.59 7.67
N SER A 322 21.40 16.83 8.97
CA SER A 322 20.89 18.10 9.48
C SER A 322 21.92 19.23 9.31
N ASP A 323 21.45 20.48 9.37
CA ASP A 323 22.34 21.65 9.27
C ASP A 323 23.42 21.66 10.36
N GLU A 324 23.09 21.20 11.57
CA GLU A 324 24.04 21.05 12.68
C GLU A 324 25.07 19.95 12.40
N GLU A 325 24.66 18.81 11.86
CA GLU A 325 25.58 17.73 11.48
C GLU A 325 26.53 18.15 10.36
N ILE A 326 26.04 18.89 9.36
CA ILE A 326 26.86 19.45 8.29
C ILE A 326 27.91 20.40 8.88
N GLN A 327 27.49 21.32 9.75
CA GLN A 327 28.41 22.27 10.39
C GLN A 327 29.46 21.57 11.27
N ASN A 328 29.07 20.56 12.04
CA ASN A 328 29.95 19.84 12.96
C ASN A 328 30.95 18.93 12.25
N ASN A 329 30.58 18.31 11.13
CA ASN A 329 31.44 17.37 10.41
C ASN A 329 32.25 18.02 9.29
N LEU A 330 31.75 19.09 8.67
CA LEU A 330 32.34 19.70 7.47
C LEU A 330 32.82 21.15 7.69
N GLY A 331 32.41 21.79 8.79
CA GLY A 331 32.78 23.18 9.07
C GLY A 331 32.15 24.22 8.13
N THR A 332 31.14 23.83 7.34
CA THR A 332 30.44 24.70 6.39
C THR A 332 28.93 24.60 6.56
N GLU A 333 28.17 25.43 5.84
CA GLU A 333 26.71 25.46 5.89
C GLU A 333 26.10 24.68 4.70
N LYS A 334 24.86 24.19 4.90
CA LYS A 334 24.05 23.63 3.82
C LYS A 334 23.93 24.61 2.65
N GLY A 335 24.10 24.09 1.43
CA GLY A 335 24.16 24.88 0.20
C GLY A 335 25.58 25.26 -0.24
N PHE A 336 26.58 25.14 0.65
CA PHE A 336 27.98 25.44 0.33
C PHE A 336 28.91 24.22 0.45
N VAL A 337 28.35 23.01 0.48
CA VAL A 337 29.12 21.75 0.38
C VAL A 337 29.25 21.37 -1.09
N GLY A 338 30.44 21.01 -1.54
CA GLY A 338 30.69 20.59 -2.92
C GLY A 338 31.82 19.58 -3.07
N PRO A 339 32.09 19.12 -4.31
CA PRO A 339 33.09 18.09 -4.59
C PRO A 339 34.55 18.55 -4.44
N LEU A 340 34.83 19.84 -4.63
CA LEU A 340 36.20 20.35 -4.66
C LEU A 340 36.81 20.32 -3.26
N ASN A 341 37.85 19.50 -3.05
CA ASN A 341 38.44 19.27 -1.73
C ASN A 341 37.39 18.86 -0.67
N CYS A 342 36.40 18.05 -1.07
CA CYS A 342 35.38 17.57 -0.13
C CYS A 342 36.06 16.85 1.05
N PRO A 343 35.79 17.23 2.31
CA PRO A 343 36.50 16.68 3.46
C PRO A 343 35.99 15.29 3.87
N ILE A 344 34.91 14.81 3.24
CA ILE A 344 34.33 13.48 3.41
C ILE A 344 34.32 12.73 2.08
N GLU A 345 34.07 11.44 2.15
CA GLU A 345 33.93 10.60 0.97
C GLU A 345 32.81 11.11 0.05
N PHE A 346 33.10 11.19 -1.24
CA PHE A 346 32.22 11.77 -2.25
C PHE A 346 31.87 10.74 -3.31
N TYR A 347 30.56 10.56 -3.52
CA TYR A 347 29.97 9.75 -4.59
C TYR A 347 29.20 10.67 -5.54
N ALA A 348 28.93 10.22 -6.76
CA ALA A 348 28.10 11.00 -7.69
C ALA A 348 27.10 10.16 -8.45
N ASP A 349 26.00 10.78 -8.88
CA ASP A 349 25.04 10.12 -9.75
C ASP A 349 25.58 9.98 -11.18
N GLU A 350 25.20 8.90 -11.87
CA GLU A 350 25.62 8.61 -13.26
C GLU A 350 25.37 9.78 -14.23
N THR A 351 24.29 10.56 -14.04
CA THR A 351 23.99 11.73 -14.90
C THR A 351 25.05 12.83 -14.83
N THR A 352 25.87 12.84 -13.79
CA THR A 352 26.91 13.85 -13.60
C THR A 352 28.22 13.50 -14.32
N ARG A 353 28.39 12.24 -14.73
CA ARG A 353 29.63 11.71 -15.33
C ARG A 353 30.06 12.49 -16.58
N CYS A 354 29.09 12.95 -17.36
CA CYS A 354 29.28 13.69 -18.60
C CYS A 354 29.34 15.22 -18.43
N MET A 355 29.14 15.74 -17.21
CA MET A 355 29.20 17.18 -16.95
C MET A 355 30.61 17.73 -17.19
N THR A 356 30.67 18.87 -17.88
CA THR A 356 31.87 19.69 -18.04
C THR A 356 31.51 21.14 -17.72
N ASN A 357 32.52 21.90 -17.30
CA ASN A 357 32.40 23.31 -16.91
C ASN A 357 31.23 23.61 -15.96
N PHE A 358 30.95 22.70 -15.03
CA PHE A 358 29.80 22.84 -14.14
C PHE A 358 30.09 23.81 -13.00
N ILE A 359 29.02 24.29 -12.37
CA ILE A 359 29.08 25.08 -11.14
C ILE A 359 28.89 24.16 -9.94
N CYS A 360 29.71 24.31 -8.92
CA CYS A 360 29.52 23.61 -7.65
C CYS A 360 29.91 24.50 -6.47
N ALA A 361 29.44 24.14 -5.28
CA ALA A 361 29.85 24.83 -4.07
C ALA A 361 31.32 24.58 -3.71
N GLY A 362 31.93 25.53 -2.99
CA GLY A 362 33.37 25.56 -2.70
C GLY A 362 33.80 25.01 -1.34
N ASN A 363 32.92 24.34 -0.58
CA ASN A 363 33.17 23.93 0.81
C ASN A 363 33.51 25.10 1.76
N ALA A 364 33.05 26.30 1.41
CA ALA A 364 33.20 27.51 2.20
C ALA A 364 31.96 28.40 2.03
N LYS A 365 31.55 29.04 3.12
CA LYS A 365 30.39 29.93 3.15
C LYS A 365 30.47 30.98 2.03
N ASP A 366 29.34 31.19 1.35
CA ASP A 366 29.16 32.19 0.29
C ASP A 366 30.10 32.03 -0.89
N LYS A 367 30.63 30.82 -1.14
CA LYS A 367 31.56 30.56 -2.24
C LYS A 367 31.14 29.40 -3.13
N HIS A 368 31.16 29.66 -4.43
CA HIS A 368 30.99 28.67 -5.48
C HIS A 368 32.17 28.72 -6.44
N TYR A 369 32.35 27.64 -7.18
CA TYR A 369 33.30 27.56 -8.28
C TYR A 369 32.54 27.36 -9.58
N LYS A 370 32.93 28.08 -10.63
CA LYS A 370 32.44 27.85 -11.99
C LYS A 370 33.52 27.20 -12.84
N ASN A 371 33.07 26.57 -13.92
CA ASN A 371 33.90 25.87 -14.89
C ASN A 371 34.69 24.69 -14.29
N VAL A 372 34.15 24.01 -13.28
CA VAL A 372 34.79 22.84 -12.67
C VAL A 372 34.67 21.64 -13.61
N ASN A 373 35.71 20.81 -13.68
CA ASN A 373 35.78 19.64 -14.55
C ASN A 373 36.38 18.43 -13.82
N TRP A 374 35.78 17.26 -14.07
CA TRP A 374 36.33 15.96 -13.68
C TRP A 374 37.72 15.75 -14.27
N ASP A 375 38.56 14.99 -13.58
CA ASP A 375 39.95 14.64 -13.91
C ASP A 375 40.94 15.83 -13.89
N ARG A 376 40.49 17.04 -14.24
CA ARG A 376 41.31 18.27 -14.21
C ARG A 376 41.37 18.89 -12.81
N ASP A 377 40.23 19.15 -12.20
CA ASP A 377 40.14 19.86 -10.91
C ASP A 377 39.80 18.92 -9.76
N ILE A 378 39.00 17.88 -10.04
CA ILE A 378 38.55 16.89 -9.07
C ILE A 378 38.66 15.48 -9.64
N PRO A 379 39.12 14.49 -8.85
CA PRO A 379 39.14 13.10 -9.29
C PRO A 379 37.72 12.58 -9.51
N ARG A 380 37.56 11.60 -10.40
CA ARG A 380 36.26 10.96 -10.60
C ARG A 380 35.88 10.12 -9.39
N PRO A 381 34.69 10.33 -8.80
CA PRO A 381 34.21 9.51 -7.70
C PRO A 381 33.68 8.16 -8.21
N GLU A 382 33.27 7.32 -7.27
CA GLU A 382 32.40 6.20 -7.61
C GLU A 382 31.01 6.74 -8.00
N TYR A 383 30.45 6.18 -9.06
CA TYR A 383 29.13 6.55 -9.57
C TYR A 383 28.12 5.43 -9.35
N ALA A 384 26.86 5.81 -9.13
CA ALA A 384 25.71 4.91 -9.13
C ALA A 384 24.44 5.68 -9.51
N ASP A 385 23.31 4.98 -9.60
CA ASP A 385 21.99 5.61 -9.68
C ASP A 385 21.57 6.08 -8.28
N PHE A 386 21.45 7.40 -8.10
CA PHE A 386 21.03 8.01 -6.85
C PHE A 386 19.80 8.92 -7.01
N LEU A 387 19.16 8.91 -8.18
CA LEU A 387 18.07 9.85 -8.46
C LEU A 387 16.71 9.26 -8.15
N LEU A 388 15.81 10.13 -7.71
CA LEU A 388 14.39 9.88 -7.78
C LEU A 388 13.94 9.92 -9.25
N ALA A 389 13.06 9.02 -9.65
CA ALA A 389 12.40 9.10 -10.94
C ALA A 389 11.38 10.26 -10.95
N GLU A 390 11.23 10.92 -12.09
CA GLU A 390 10.30 12.03 -12.30
C GLU A 390 9.41 11.78 -13.53
N ALA A 391 8.27 12.45 -13.59
CA ALA A 391 7.37 12.36 -14.73
C ALA A 391 8.11 12.78 -16.02
N GLY A 392 7.99 11.97 -17.08
CA GLY A 392 8.66 12.22 -18.35
C GLY A 392 10.03 11.55 -18.50
N ASP A 393 10.62 11.02 -17.42
CA ASP A 393 11.85 10.23 -17.52
C ASP A 393 11.61 8.95 -18.33
N LEU A 394 12.63 8.48 -19.05
CA LEU A 394 12.53 7.22 -19.79
C LEU A 394 12.71 6.03 -18.83
N CYS A 395 11.92 4.98 -19.03
CA CYS A 395 12.02 3.73 -18.28
C CYS A 395 12.99 2.77 -18.98
N PRO A 396 14.03 2.23 -18.31
CA PRO A 396 14.91 1.21 -18.88
C PRO A 396 14.16 -0.07 -19.30
N SER A 397 13.14 -0.45 -18.54
CA SER A 397 12.31 -1.63 -18.78
C SER A 397 11.33 -1.44 -19.95
N ASN A 398 11.05 -0.19 -20.34
CA ASN A 398 10.16 0.15 -21.45
C ASN A 398 10.59 1.48 -22.11
N GLY A 399 11.54 1.38 -23.06
CA GLY A 399 12.09 2.56 -23.74
C GLY A 399 11.11 3.34 -24.64
N ASN A 400 9.88 2.85 -24.82
CA ASN A 400 8.88 3.48 -25.69
C ASN A 400 7.89 4.38 -24.94
N ALA A 401 7.81 4.28 -23.61
CA ALA A 401 6.89 5.07 -22.80
C ALA A 401 7.64 5.74 -21.65
N PRO A 402 7.65 7.08 -21.56
CA PRO A 402 8.19 7.74 -20.37
C PRO A 402 7.32 7.42 -19.16
N TYR A 403 7.89 7.59 -17.96
CA TYR A 403 7.15 7.42 -16.72
C TYR A 403 6.03 8.46 -16.58
N GLU A 404 4.84 7.97 -16.30
CA GLU A 404 3.76 8.72 -15.69
C GLU A 404 3.80 8.51 -14.18
N ILE A 405 3.53 9.56 -13.41
CA ILE A 405 3.56 9.52 -11.95
C ILE A 405 2.13 9.51 -11.43
N PHE A 406 1.82 8.51 -10.62
CA PHE A 406 0.53 8.35 -9.97
C PHE A 406 0.71 8.29 -8.46
N GLU A 407 -0.34 8.68 -7.75
CA GLU A 407 -0.48 8.34 -6.33
C GLU A 407 -1.29 7.06 -6.22
N GLY A 408 -0.92 6.20 -5.27
CA GLY A 408 -1.60 4.95 -5.00
C GLY A 408 -1.63 4.57 -3.53
N VAL A 409 -2.57 3.69 -3.20
CA VAL A 409 -2.64 3.07 -1.89
C VAL A 409 -2.18 1.64 -2.01
N GLU A 410 -1.07 1.32 -1.34
CA GLU A 410 -0.61 -0.06 -1.15
C GLU A 410 -1.69 -0.85 -0.38
N VAL A 411 -2.29 -1.84 -1.02
CA VAL A 411 -3.35 -2.68 -0.43
C VAL A 411 -2.88 -4.11 -0.17
N ALA A 412 -1.84 -4.54 -0.87
CA ALA A 412 -1.20 -5.83 -0.65
C ALA A 412 0.26 -5.81 -1.05
N HIS A 413 1.02 -6.72 -0.46
CA HIS A 413 2.46 -6.83 -0.67
C HIS A 413 2.86 -8.30 -0.71
N ILE A 414 3.67 -8.67 -1.70
CA ILE A 414 4.23 -10.01 -1.86
C ILE A 414 5.76 -9.98 -1.85
N PHE A 415 6.38 -10.81 -1.01
CA PHE A 415 7.83 -10.79 -0.75
C PHE A 415 8.46 -12.18 -0.73
N ASN A 416 9.64 -12.27 -1.33
CA ASN A 416 10.59 -13.35 -1.05
C ASN A 416 11.47 -12.98 0.14
N LEU A 417 11.41 -13.76 1.22
CA LEU A 417 12.24 -13.56 2.41
C LEU A 417 13.56 -14.33 2.35
N GLY A 418 13.67 -15.27 1.41
CA GLY A 418 14.82 -16.17 1.32
C GLY A 418 14.90 -17.03 2.57
N THR A 419 16.07 -17.09 3.19
CA THR A 419 16.32 -17.92 4.39
C THR A 419 16.35 -17.12 5.68
N ARG A 420 16.08 -15.80 5.64
CA ARG A 420 16.31 -14.88 6.77
C ARG A 420 15.66 -15.35 8.08
N TYR A 421 14.38 -15.72 8.04
CA TYR A 421 13.67 -16.15 9.25
C TYR A 421 13.93 -17.63 9.54
N THR A 422 14.00 -18.46 8.51
CA THR A 422 14.19 -19.90 8.66
C THR A 422 15.57 -20.25 9.22
N GLU A 423 16.60 -19.43 8.97
CA GLU A 423 17.90 -19.50 9.65
C GLU A 423 17.80 -19.16 11.15
N CYS A 424 17.07 -18.11 11.54
CA CYS A 424 16.92 -17.72 12.95
C CYS A 424 16.17 -18.75 13.81
N PHE A 425 15.39 -19.64 13.19
CA PHE A 425 14.53 -20.61 13.88
C PHE A 425 14.84 -22.07 13.50
N ASP A 426 15.97 -22.32 12.83
CA ASP A 426 16.42 -23.64 12.40
C ASP A 426 15.36 -24.44 11.62
N VAL A 427 14.61 -23.79 10.74
CA VAL A 427 13.61 -24.45 9.89
C VAL A 427 14.31 -25.11 8.71
N GLY A 428 14.50 -26.42 8.82
CA GLY A 428 15.12 -27.22 7.77
C GLY A 428 14.46 -28.56 7.51
N PHE A 429 14.99 -29.26 6.52
CA PHE A 429 14.58 -30.60 6.11
C PHE A 429 15.79 -31.40 5.61
N GLN A 430 15.68 -32.73 5.65
CA GLN A 430 16.66 -33.60 4.99
C GLN A 430 16.36 -33.72 3.49
N ASN A 431 17.36 -33.46 2.65
CA ASN A 431 17.29 -33.72 1.20
C ASN A 431 17.38 -35.23 0.89
N GLU A 432 17.36 -35.58 -0.39
CA GLU A 432 17.42 -36.99 -0.84
C GLU A 432 18.73 -37.69 -0.47
N GLN A 433 19.79 -36.91 -0.22
CA GLN A 433 21.11 -37.36 0.21
C GLN A 433 21.24 -37.47 1.75
N GLY A 434 20.19 -37.07 2.50
CA GLY A 434 20.20 -37.05 3.97
C GLY A 434 20.89 -35.84 4.58
N GLU A 435 21.27 -34.84 3.77
CA GLU A 435 21.88 -33.60 4.23
C GLU A 435 20.79 -32.61 4.70
N GLN A 436 21.07 -31.88 5.78
CA GLN A 436 20.18 -30.84 6.28
C GLN A 436 20.22 -29.62 5.36
N GLN A 437 19.05 -29.14 4.96
CA GLN A 437 18.85 -27.96 4.14
C GLN A 437 17.91 -26.99 4.84
N THR A 438 18.20 -25.69 4.77
CA THR A 438 17.31 -24.64 5.29
C THR A 438 16.17 -24.37 4.30
N CYS A 439 14.96 -24.17 4.82
CA CYS A 439 13.80 -23.81 4.00
C CYS A 439 13.89 -22.38 3.46
N TRP A 440 13.34 -22.19 2.28
CA TRP A 440 13.12 -20.88 1.65
C TRP A 440 11.73 -20.37 1.99
N MET A 441 11.62 -19.13 2.41
CA MET A 441 10.39 -18.53 2.92
C MET A 441 9.92 -17.36 2.05
N GLY A 442 8.62 -17.32 1.79
CA GLY A 442 7.91 -16.17 1.24
C GLY A 442 6.86 -15.67 2.24
N THR A 443 6.56 -14.38 2.18
CA THR A 443 5.46 -13.77 2.95
C THR A 443 4.66 -12.83 2.06
N TYR A 444 3.36 -12.79 2.33
CA TYR A 444 2.39 -12.10 1.51
C TYR A 444 1.31 -11.55 2.45
N GLY A 445 0.70 -10.43 2.11
CA GLY A 445 -0.49 -10.02 2.84
C GLY A 445 -1.37 -9.00 2.15
N ILE A 446 -2.65 -9.00 2.51
CA ILE A 446 -3.68 -8.06 2.06
C ILE A 446 -4.27 -7.34 3.26
N GLY A 447 -4.22 -6.01 3.27
CA GLY A 447 -4.88 -5.20 4.31
C GLY A 447 -6.39 -5.11 4.08
N ILE A 448 -7.19 -6.00 4.66
CA ILE A 448 -8.66 -6.07 4.43
C ILE A 448 -9.35 -4.71 4.59
N GLY A 449 -9.18 -4.07 5.76
CA GLY A 449 -9.82 -2.76 6.03
C GLY A 449 -9.30 -1.65 5.10
N ARG A 450 -8.01 -1.72 4.76
CA ARG A 450 -7.33 -0.77 3.87
C ARG A 450 -7.83 -0.90 2.43
N THR A 451 -7.91 -2.11 1.90
CA THR A 451 -8.45 -2.41 0.56
C THR A 451 -9.90 -1.95 0.44
N LEU A 452 -10.73 -2.17 1.47
CA LEU A 452 -12.12 -1.70 1.45
C LEU A 452 -12.20 -0.17 1.43
N ALA A 453 -11.35 0.53 2.19
CA ALA A 453 -11.28 1.99 2.12
C ALA A 453 -10.80 2.47 0.75
N ALA A 454 -9.79 1.82 0.15
CA ALA A 454 -9.30 2.13 -1.19
C ALA A 454 -10.36 1.90 -2.27
N CYS A 455 -11.16 0.84 -2.14
CA CYS A 455 -12.31 0.58 -3.00
C CYS A 455 -13.32 1.73 -2.94
N VAL A 456 -13.65 2.24 -1.74
CA VAL A 456 -14.54 3.41 -1.60
C VAL A 456 -13.91 4.67 -2.20
N GLU A 457 -12.63 4.93 -1.94
CA GLU A 457 -11.92 6.10 -2.47
C GLU A 457 -11.93 6.13 -4.00
N GLN A 458 -11.77 4.96 -4.64
CA GLN A 458 -11.70 4.85 -6.09
C GLN A 458 -13.08 4.86 -6.77
N LEU A 459 -14.11 4.28 -6.16
CA LEU A 459 -15.40 4.00 -6.82
C LEU A 459 -16.54 4.94 -6.41
N ALA A 460 -16.44 5.64 -5.29
CA ALA A 460 -17.53 6.48 -4.81
C ALA A 460 -17.88 7.63 -5.77
N ASP A 461 -19.15 8.05 -5.72
CA ASP A 461 -19.66 9.22 -6.45
C ASP A 461 -20.23 10.28 -5.48
N ASP A 462 -20.83 11.34 -6.03
CA ASP A 462 -21.43 12.44 -5.27
C ASP A 462 -22.61 12.02 -4.38
N ARG A 463 -23.23 10.86 -4.67
CA ARG A 463 -24.35 10.30 -3.90
C ARG A 463 -23.88 9.42 -2.74
N GLY A 464 -22.67 8.87 -2.80
CA GLY A 464 -22.04 8.10 -1.74
C GLY A 464 -21.26 6.88 -2.23
N ILE A 465 -21.25 5.82 -1.42
CA ILE A 465 -20.43 4.63 -1.69
C ILE A 465 -20.99 3.86 -2.90
N VAL A 466 -20.11 3.25 -3.70
CA VAL A 466 -20.46 2.30 -4.78
C VAL A 466 -19.68 1.02 -4.54
N TRP A 467 -20.33 0.01 -3.95
CA TRP A 467 -19.66 -1.28 -3.72
C TRP A 467 -19.70 -2.16 -4.97
N PRO A 468 -18.59 -2.86 -5.28
CA PRO A 468 -18.62 -4.01 -6.17
C PRO A 468 -19.64 -5.03 -5.70
N LYS A 469 -20.35 -5.67 -6.64
CA LYS A 469 -21.44 -6.60 -6.33
C LYS A 469 -20.98 -7.74 -5.41
N ALA A 470 -19.74 -8.20 -5.58
CA ALA A 470 -19.16 -9.30 -4.82
C ALA A 470 -19.06 -9.00 -3.31
N ILE A 471 -18.87 -7.74 -2.91
CA ILE A 471 -18.64 -7.35 -1.51
C ILE A 471 -19.71 -6.44 -0.91
N ALA A 472 -20.68 -5.98 -1.69
CA ALA A 472 -21.78 -5.15 -1.20
C ALA A 472 -22.48 -5.77 0.03
N PRO A 473 -22.93 -4.98 1.03
CA PRO A 473 -23.52 -5.52 2.27
C PRO A 473 -24.80 -6.33 2.05
N PHE A 474 -25.53 -6.00 0.98
CA PHE A 474 -26.79 -6.60 0.53
C PHE A 474 -26.81 -6.57 -1.00
N ASP A 475 -27.55 -7.49 -1.61
CA ASP A 475 -27.56 -7.62 -3.08
C ASP A 475 -28.52 -6.62 -3.72
N ILE A 476 -29.63 -6.33 -3.04
CA ILE A 476 -30.67 -5.39 -3.47
C ILE A 476 -31.41 -4.79 -2.28
N SER A 477 -31.78 -3.50 -2.36
CA SER A 477 -32.69 -2.87 -1.41
C SER A 477 -34.12 -2.87 -1.94
N ILE A 478 -35.11 -3.08 -1.08
CA ILE A 478 -36.54 -3.03 -1.43
C ILE A 478 -37.15 -1.82 -0.74
N LEU A 479 -37.61 -0.86 -1.53
CA LEU A 479 -37.99 0.46 -1.09
C LEU A 479 -39.43 0.78 -1.48
N TYR A 480 -40.21 1.28 -0.52
CA TYR A 480 -41.57 1.77 -0.73
C TYR A 480 -41.84 2.97 0.17
N ASN A 481 -42.86 3.76 -0.17
CA ASN A 481 -43.21 4.93 0.64
C ASN A 481 -43.82 4.52 1.98
N GLY A 482 -43.34 5.08 3.09
CA GLY A 482 -43.89 4.81 4.44
C GLY A 482 -45.40 5.08 4.51
N GLY A 483 -46.13 4.16 5.13
CA GLY A 483 -47.59 4.21 5.27
C GLY A 483 -48.38 3.67 4.06
N ASP A 484 -47.72 3.27 2.97
CA ASP A 484 -48.38 2.63 1.84
C ASP A 484 -48.51 1.11 2.05
N SER A 485 -49.68 0.68 2.53
CA SER A 485 -49.95 -0.72 2.88
C SER A 485 -49.87 -1.67 1.68
N ALA A 486 -50.28 -1.22 0.49
CA ALA A 486 -50.30 -2.07 -0.71
C ALA A 486 -48.88 -2.39 -1.18
N SER A 487 -48.01 -1.38 -1.24
CA SER A 487 -46.59 -1.58 -1.57
C SER A 487 -45.86 -2.33 -0.47
N GLN A 488 -46.22 -2.14 0.81
CA GLN A 488 -45.65 -2.90 1.92
C GLN A 488 -45.93 -4.41 1.78
N GLU A 489 -47.18 -4.82 1.53
CA GLU A 489 -47.52 -6.24 1.37
C GLU A 489 -46.75 -6.88 0.19
N ALA A 490 -46.65 -6.16 -0.93
CA ALA A 490 -45.85 -6.61 -2.07
C ALA A 490 -44.35 -6.69 -1.73
N ALA A 491 -43.81 -5.71 -0.99
CA ALA A 491 -42.42 -5.70 -0.56
C ALA A 491 -42.08 -6.91 0.32
N GLU A 492 -42.98 -7.28 1.25
CA GLU A 492 -42.83 -8.44 2.13
C GLU A 492 -42.80 -9.76 1.36
N LYS A 493 -43.67 -9.89 0.35
CA LYS A 493 -43.71 -11.05 -0.53
C LYS A 493 -42.40 -11.17 -1.31
N ILE A 494 -41.98 -10.11 -1.99
CA ILE A 494 -40.74 -10.09 -2.79
C ILE A 494 -39.51 -10.32 -1.92
N TYR A 495 -39.48 -9.72 -0.71
CA TYR A 495 -38.42 -9.94 0.27
C TYR A 495 -38.27 -11.43 0.61
N THR A 496 -39.38 -12.11 0.88
CA THR A 496 -39.39 -13.54 1.19
C THR A 496 -38.98 -14.39 -0.01
N GLU A 497 -39.45 -14.05 -1.22
CA GLU A 497 -39.07 -14.72 -2.47
C GLU A 497 -37.56 -14.64 -2.72
N LEU A 498 -36.96 -13.46 -2.59
CA LEU A 498 -35.51 -13.25 -2.76
C LEU A 498 -34.70 -14.06 -1.74
N GLN A 499 -35.11 -14.07 -0.48
CA GLN A 499 -34.45 -14.88 0.55
C GLN A 499 -34.51 -16.38 0.23
N ASN A 500 -35.66 -16.87 -0.22
CA ASN A 500 -35.84 -18.27 -0.61
C ASN A 500 -35.01 -18.64 -1.85
N SER A 501 -34.71 -17.67 -2.72
CA SER A 501 -33.81 -17.82 -3.86
C SER A 501 -32.33 -17.69 -3.51
N GLY A 502 -31.97 -17.52 -2.23
CA GLY A 502 -30.58 -17.46 -1.76
C GLY A 502 -29.94 -16.05 -1.79
N TYR A 503 -30.69 -15.02 -2.16
CA TYR A 503 -30.20 -13.64 -2.13
C TYR A 503 -30.32 -13.01 -0.74
N ALA A 504 -29.54 -11.95 -0.51
CA ALA A 504 -29.52 -11.17 0.71
C ALA A 504 -30.15 -9.77 0.50
N PRO A 505 -31.49 -9.65 0.47
CA PRO A 505 -32.16 -8.35 0.34
C PRO A 505 -32.14 -7.53 1.63
N LEU A 506 -32.15 -6.20 1.48
CA LEU A 506 -32.47 -5.24 2.54
C LEU A 506 -33.85 -4.64 2.32
N LEU A 507 -34.82 -4.96 3.16
CA LEU A 507 -36.13 -4.34 3.15
C LEU A 507 -36.11 -3.04 3.98
N ASP A 508 -36.41 -1.90 3.36
CA ASP A 508 -36.59 -0.64 4.09
C ASP A 508 -38.03 -0.48 4.55
N ASP A 509 -38.32 -1.04 5.73
CA ASP A 509 -39.61 -1.04 6.40
C ASP A 509 -39.83 0.15 7.35
N ARG A 510 -38.94 1.15 7.31
CA ARG A 510 -39.12 2.38 8.09
C ARG A 510 -40.34 3.16 7.61
N ASN A 511 -41.05 3.80 8.53
CA ASN A 511 -42.15 4.72 8.18
C ASN A 511 -41.62 6.09 7.73
N GLU A 512 -40.86 6.09 6.64
CA GLU A 512 -40.18 7.27 6.08
C GLU A 512 -40.58 7.51 4.62
N ARG A 513 -40.44 8.76 4.16
CA ARG A 513 -40.71 9.11 2.76
C ARG A 513 -39.76 8.38 1.82
N LEU A 514 -40.28 7.92 0.67
CA LEU A 514 -39.48 7.16 -0.31
C LEU A 514 -38.19 7.89 -0.73
N GLY A 515 -38.24 9.21 -0.91
CA GLY A 515 -37.06 10.00 -1.27
C GLY A 515 -35.93 9.98 -0.23
N PHE A 516 -36.23 9.77 1.05
CA PHE A 516 -35.21 9.61 2.09
C PHE A 516 -34.57 8.23 2.04
N LYS A 517 -35.40 7.19 1.85
CA LYS A 517 -34.95 5.80 1.69
C LYS A 517 -34.03 5.61 0.48
N LEU A 518 -34.37 6.26 -0.65
CA LEU A 518 -33.53 6.26 -1.86
C LEU A 518 -32.14 6.83 -1.57
N LYS A 519 -32.05 7.96 -0.85
CA LYS A 519 -30.78 8.59 -0.49
C LYS A 519 -29.94 7.74 0.46
N ASP A 520 -30.56 7.11 1.46
CA ASP A 520 -29.85 6.20 2.35
C ASP A 520 -29.32 4.97 1.59
N SER A 521 -30.13 4.41 0.67
CA SER A 521 -29.72 3.28 -0.17
C SER A 521 -28.52 3.62 -1.06
N ASP A 522 -28.52 4.81 -1.66
CA ASP A 522 -27.41 5.29 -2.49
C ASP A 522 -26.16 5.56 -1.65
N LEU A 523 -26.33 6.17 -0.47
CA LEU A 523 -25.22 6.46 0.46
C LEU A 523 -24.52 5.19 0.95
N ILE A 524 -25.30 4.16 1.30
CA ILE A 524 -24.79 2.86 1.76
C ILE A 524 -24.10 2.09 0.61
N GLY A 525 -24.51 2.34 -0.64
CA GLY A 525 -23.88 1.73 -1.81
C GLY A 525 -24.36 0.33 -2.14
N ILE A 526 -25.63 0.03 -1.87
CA ILE A 526 -26.26 -1.23 -2.31
C ILE A 526 -26.38 -1.21 -3.85
N PRO A 527 -25.92 -2.25 -4.58
CA PRO A 527 -25.79 -2.23 -6.05
C PRO A 527 -27.09 -2.01 -6.80
N TYR A 528 -28.22 -2.45 -6.24
CA TYR A 528 -29.54 -2.29 -6.85
C TYR A 528 -30.58 -1.88 -5.82
N LYS A 529 -31.60 -1.14 -6.28
CA LYS A 529 -32.78 -0.80 -5.49
C LYS A 529 -34.05 -1.09 -6.30
N LEU A 530 -34.91 -1.91 -5.72
CA LEU A 530 -36.27 -2.17 -6.19
C LEU A 530 -37.21 -1.14 -5.57
N ILE A 531 -37.86 -0.35 -6.42
CA ILE A 531 -38.71 0.78 -6.03
C ILE A 531 -40.17 0.42 -6.30
N LEU A 532 -40.94 0.25 -5.22
CA LEU A 532 -42.38 0.05 -5.27
C LEU A 532 -43.07 1.42 -5.08
N GLY A 533 -43.07 2.19 -6.17
CA GLY A 533 -43.64 3.54 -6.23
C GLY A 533 -44.95 3.62 -7.01
N LYS A 534 -45.21 4.79 -7.61
CA LYS A 534 -46.43 5.04 -8.40
C LYS A 534 -46.57 4.09 -9.58
N THR A 535 -45.48 3.74 -10.26
CA THR A 535 -45.49 2.82 -11.40
C THR A 535 -45.98 1.44 -10.97
N PHE A 536 -45.45 0.92 -9.85
CA PHE A 536 -45.92 -0.33 -9.27
C PHE A 536 -47.42 -0.28 -8.92
N LEU A 537 -47.89 0.80 -8.28
CA LEU A 537 -49.31 0.96 -7.93
C LEU A 537 -50.24 1.05 -9.16
N ASN A 538 -49.76 1.63 -10.26
CA ASN A 538 -50.57 1.86 -11.46
C ASN A 538 -50.60 0.64 -12.42
N SER A 539 -49.48 -0.09 -12.55
CA SER A 539 -49.33 -1.14 -13.55
C SER A 539 -48.82 -2.49 -13.01
N GLY A 540 -48.50 -2.58 -11.70
CA GLY A 540 -47.85 -3.75 -11.11
C GLY A 540 -46.41 -3.98 -11.57
N THR A 541 -45.83 -3.06 -12.34
CA THR A 541 -44.46 -3.18 -12.88
C THR A 541 -43.44 -2.84 -11.80
N LEU A 542 -42.38 -3.64 -11.70
CA LEU A 542 -41.27 -3.44 -10.78
C LEU A 542 -40.26 -2.49 -11.41
N GLU A 543 -39.99 -1.36 -10.75
CA GLU A 543 -38.93 -0.43 -11.14
C GLU A 543 -37.65 -0.78 -10.37
N ILE A 544 -36.57 -1.06 -11.10
CA ILE A 544 -35.27 -1.34 -10.49
C ILE A 544 -34.27 -0.33 -11.03
N GLU A 545 -33.45 0.21 -10.15
CA GLU A 545 -32.36 1.11 -10.52
C GLU A 545 -31.03 0.54 -9.98
N SER A 546 -29.99 0.53 -10.80
CA SER A 546 -28.64 0.20 -10.34
C SER A 546 -27.99 1.38 -9.64
N ARG A 547 -26.96 1.12 -8.83
CA ARG A 547 -26.20 2.18 -8.17
C ARG A 547 -25.48 3.10 -9.16
N SER A 548 -25.16 2.58 -10.36
CA SER A 548 -24.61 3.34 -11.49
C SER A 548 -25.66 4.15 -12.28
N GLY A 549 -26.96 3.98 -12.02
CA GLY A 549 -28.05 4.76 -12.61
C GLY A 549 -28.78 4.10 -13.79
N GLU A 550 -28.46 2.85 -14.12
CA GLU A 550 -29.23 2.07 -15.09
C GLU A 550 -30.63 1.77 -14.53
N LYS A 551 -31.65 1.84 -15.39
CA LYS A 551 -33.05 1.64 -14.99
C LYS A 551 -33.67 0.47 -15.73
N PHE A 552 -34.40 -0.35 -14.99
CA PHE A 552 -35.09 -1.52 -15.49
C PHE A 552 -36.58 -1.44 -15.12
N SER A 553 -37.43 -1.84 -16.05
CA SER A 553 -38.87 -2.04 -15.80
C SER A 553 -39.18 -3.51 -16.03
N VAL A 554 -39.46 -4.24 -14.95
CA VAL A 554 -39.56 -5.70 -14.96
C VAL A 554 -40.96 -6.11 -14.55
N GLN A 555 -41.57 -7.04 -15.30
CA GLN A 555 -42.85 -7.61 -14.88
C GLN A 555 -42.60 -8.61 -13.73
N PRO A 556 -43.49 -8.73 -12.72
CA PRO A 556 -43.26 -9.60 -11.57
C PRO A 556 -42.90 -11.06 -11.93
N LYS A 557 -43.48 -11.59 -13.02
CA LYS A 557 -43.19 -12.94 -13.54
C LYS A 557 -41.75 -13.12 -14.06
N ASP A 558 -41.10 -12.04 -14.48
CA ASP A 558 -39.76 -12.04 -15.07
C ASP A 558 -38.69 -11.64 -14.03
N PHE A 559 -39.11 -11.29 -12.80
CA PHE A 559 -38.22 -10.76 -11.76
C PHE A 559 -37.15 -11.76 -11.32
N VAL A 560 -37.51 -13.03 -11.16
CA VAL A 560 -36.53 -14.09 -10.79
C VAL A 560 -35.45 -14.20 -11.85
N HIS A 561 -35.83 -14.21 -13.13
CA HIS A 561 -34.88 -14.26 -14.23
C HIS A 561 -34.01 -13.00 -14.30
N TRP A 562 -34.56 -11.83 -13.98
CA TRP A 562 -33.76 -10.62 -13.82
C TRP A 562 -32.73 -10.77 -12.69
N CYS A 563 -33.12 -11.29 -11.53
CA CYS A 563 -32.19 -11.51 -10.42
C CYS A 563 -31.01 -12.43 -10.81
N GLU A 564 -31.29 -13.52 -11.53
CA GLU A 564 -30.26 -14.47 -12.02
C GLU A 564 -29.22 -13.80 -12.94
N ASN A 565 -29.63 -12.81 -13.72
CA ASN A 565 -28.77 -12.12 -14.67
C ASN A 565 -27.99 -10.95 -14.06
N TYR A 566 -28.50 -10.32 -13.00
CA TYR A 566 -27.99 -9.02 -12.51
C TYR A 566 -27.42 -9.05 -11.09
N LEU A 567 -27.95 -9.90 -10.21
CA LEU A 567 -27.48 -10.06 -8.83
C LEU A 567 -26.35 -11.10 -8.78
N PRO A 568 -25.41 -11.00 -7.83
CA PRO A 568 -24.40 -12.04 -7.66
C PRO A 568 -25.09 -13.38 -7.40
N GLN A 569 -24.72 -14.44 -8.12
CA GLN A 569 -25.19 -15.78 -7.78
C GLN A 569 -24.76 -16.08 -6.34
N SER A 570 -25.72 -16.50 -5.51
CA SER A 570 -25.38 -16.98 -4.18
C SER A 570 -24.45 -18.18 -4.36
N GLN A 571 -23.17 -18.02 -4.06
CA GLN A 571 -22.39 -19.19 -3.71
C GLN A 571 -23.11 -19.78 -2.51
N LYS A 572 -23.67 -20.98 -2.65
CA LYS A 572 -24.13 -21.72 -1.49
C LYS A 572 -22.95 -21.68 -0.52
N LEU A 573 -23.10 -20.98 0.60
CA LEU A 573 -22.27 -21.20 1.77
C LEU A 573 -22.27 -22.72 1.89
N SER A 574 -21.14 -23.35 1.56
CA SER A 574 -21.01 -24.77 1.74
C SER A 574 -21.27 -24.96 3.22
N SER A 575 -22.45 -25.47 3.55
CA SER A 575 -22.71 -25.94 4.89
C SER A 575 -21.63 -26.99 5.12
N ALA A 576 -20.60 -26.61 5.85
CA ALA A 576 -19.66 -27.54 6.42
C ALA A 576 -20.52 -28.45 7.31
N SER A 577 -20.82 -29.62 6.76
CA SER A 577 -21.44 -30.74 7.45
C SER A 577 -20.43 -31.37 8.39
#